data_AF-A0A958IMH6-F1
#
_entry.id   AF-A0A958IMH6-F1
#
_cell.length_a   1.000
_cell.length_b   1.000
_cell.length_c   1.000
_cell.angle_alpha   90.00
_cell.angle_beta   90.00
_cell.angle_gamma   90.00
#
_symmetry.space_group_name_H-M   'P 1'
#
loop_
_entity.id
_entity.type
_entity.pdbx_description
1 polymer ?
#
loop_
_entity_poly.entity_id
_entity_poly.type
_entity_poly.pdbx_seq_one_letter_code
_entity_poly.pdbx_strand_id
1 'polypeptide(L)'
;LPAPQGQALASVIEGILGGDVPRMKYLAGAGLGALLSFSGIGGLGILVGLGFYLPFNIVLTYSLGTLGRVVLDRVKGHRFSEDIGIPVAAGLIVGEALVGVGFAMVKVIQGAMGG
;
A
#
# COMPACT_ATOMS: atom_id res chain seq x y z
N LEU A 1 9.47 -0.38 -8.98
CA LEU A 1 9.88 0.29 -7.73
C LEU A 1 9.41 -0.58 -6.57
N PRO A 2 10.20 -0.78 -5.50
CA PRO A 2 9.74 -1.57 -4.36
C PRO A 2 8.53 -0.88 -3.74
N ALA A 3 7.43 -1.62 -3.54
CA ALA A 3 6.27 -1.08 -2.85
C ALA A 3 6.70 -0.73 -1.41
N PRO A 4 6.42 0.50 -0.93
CA PRO A 4 6.79 0.91 0.43
C PRO A 4 6.38 -0.16 1.44
N GLN A 5 5.13 -0.65 1.37
CA GLN A 5 4.57 -1.67 2.26
C GLN A 5 5.41 -2.96 2.30
N GLY A 6 5.96 -3.38 1.15
CA GLY A 6 6.87 -4.52 1.07
C GLY A 6 8.20 -4.27 1.76
N GLN A 7 8.75 -3.06 1.68
CA GLN A 7 9.97 -2.69 2.41
C GLN A 7 9.77 -2.63 3.92
N ALA A 8 8.62 -2.14 4.39
CA ALA A 8 8.31 -2.17 5.83
C ALA A 8 8.11 -3.58 6.36
N LEU A 9 7.48 -4.47 5.58
CA LEU A 9 7.35 -5.87 5.97
C LEU A 9 8.74 -6.55 6.03
N ALA A 10 9.60 -6.29 5.05
CA ALA A 10 10.95 -6.80 5.03
C ALA A 10 11.75 -6.34 6.26
N SER A 11 11.69 -5.06 6.62
CA SER A 11 12.41 -4.55 7.79
C SER A 11 11.90 -5.11 9.13
N VAL A 12 10.59 -5.41 9.23
CA VAL A 12 10.02 -6.11 10.39
C VAL A 12 10.57 -7.55 10.47
N ILE A 13 10.59 -8.27 9.35
CA ILE A 13 11.12 -9.65 9.29
C ILE A 13 12.61 -9.67 9.65
N GLU A 14 13.41 -8.76 9.08
CA GLU A 14 14.82 -8.62 9.40
C GLU A 14 15.05 -8.30 10.88
N GLY A 15 14.24 -7.40 11.46
CA GLY A 15 14.31 -7.08 12.89
C GLY A 15 13.98 -8.27 13.81
N ILE A 16 13.04 -9.14 13.40
CA ILE A 16 12.70 -10.37 14.12
C ILE A 16 13.84 -11.39 14.02
N LEU A 17 14.35 -11.63 12.81
CA LEU A 17 15.43 -12.59 12.56
C LEU A 17 16.76 -12.16 13.20
N GLY A 18 17.02 -10.85 13.28
CA GLY A 18 18.19 -10.28 13.93
C GLY A 18 18.10 -10.19 15.46
N GLY A 19 16.95 -10.52 16.06
CA GLY A 19 16.74 -10.47 17.52
C GLY A 19 16.63 -9.07 18.14
N ASP A 20 16.82 -8.00 17.36
CA ASP A 20 16.73 -6.60 17.80
C ASP A 20 15.35 -5.99 17.47
N VAL A 21 14.30 -6.67 17.95
CA VAL A 21 12.93 -6.19 17.76
C VAL A 21 12.71 -4.97 18.67
N PRO A 22 12.35 -3.79 18.13
CA PRO A 22 12.12 -2.58 18.93
C PRO A 22 10.77 -2.65 19.65
N ARG A 23 10.63 -3.58 20.59
CA ARG A 23 9.40 -3.93 21.32
C ARG A 23 8.70 -2.72 21.95
N MET A 24 9.47 -1.81 22.55
CA MET A 24 8.92 -0.59 23.14
C MET A 24 8.29 0.35 22.10
N LYS A 25 8.85 0.43 20.87
CA LYS A 25 8.28 1.24 19.79
C LYS A 25 6.96 0.66 19.30
N TYR A 26 6.85 -0.67 19.20
CA TYR A 26 5.60 -1.32 18.83
C TYR A 26 4.51 -1.14 19.89
N LEU A 27 4.86 -1.28 21.17
CA LEU A 27 3.93 -1.04 22.28
C LEU A 27 3.45 0.41 22.33
N ALA A 28 4.35 1.38 22.15
CA ALA A 28 4.00 2.79 22.07
C ALA A 28 3.08 3.10 20.87
N GLY A 29 3.40 2.55 19.69
CA GLY A 29 2.57 2.69 18.49
C GLY A 29 1.19 2.06 18.65
N ALA A 30 1.10 0.87 19.26
CA ALA A 30 -0.16 0.22 19.57
C ALA A 30 -1.01 1.02 20.58
N GLY A 31 -0.36 1.58 21.62
CA GLY A 31 -1.02 2.45 22.59
C GLY A 31 -1.56 3.74 21.96
N LEU A 32 -0.75 4.42 21.14
CA LEU A 32 -1.19 5.59 20.38
C LEU A 32 -2.33 5.25 19.41
N GLY A 33 -2.23 4.13 18.70
CA GLY A 33 -3.29 3.65 17.81
C GLY A 33 -4.60 3.39 18.55
N ALA A 34 -4.54 2.76 19.72
CA ALA A 34 -5.70 2.54 20.58
C ALA A 34 -6.32 3.86 21.04
N LEU A 35 -5.52 4.81 21.54
CA LEU A 35 -5.98 6.14 21.96
C LEU A 35 -6.66 6.90 20.82
N LEU A 36 -6.07 6.87 19.61
CA LEU A 36 -6.66 7.48 18.43
C LEU A 36 -7.95 6.79 18.00
N SER A 37 -8.05 5.47 18.15
CA SER A 37 -9.30 4.73 17.88
C SER A 37 -10.41 5.07 18.89
N PHE A 38 -10.07 5.45 20.13
CA PHE A 38 -11.06 5.90 21.13
C PHE A 38 -11.60 7.32 20.88
N SER A 39 -11.02 8.08 19.95
CA SER A 39 -11.47 9.46 19.62
C SER A 39 -12.87 9.53 18.99
N GLY A 40 -13.50 8.39 18.67
CA GLY A 40 -14.82 8.33 18.02
C GLY A 40 -14.78 8.54 16.51
N ILE A 41 -13.63 8.88 15.95
CA ILE A 41 -13.46 9.03 14.50
C ILE A 41 -12.87 7.72 13.96
N GLY A 42 -13.71 6.96 13.26
CA GLY A 42 -13.37 5.65 12.71
C GLY A 42 -12.11 5.71 11.84
N GLY A 43 -11.13 4.87 12.14
CA GLY A 43 -9.93 4.71 11.34
C GLY A 43 -8.86 5.79 11.51
N LEU A 44 -8.99 6.75 12.44
CA LEU A 44 -7.97 7.80 12.62
C LEU A 44 -6.57 7.27 12.92
N GLY A 45 -6.44 6.26 13.77
CA GLY A 45 -5.13 5.65 14.07
C GLY A 45 -4.45 5.12 12.80
N ILE A 46 -5.25 4.56 11.88
CA ILE A 46 -4.79 4.06 10.60
C ILE A 46 -4.40 5.23 9.67
N LEU A 47 -5.23 6.25 9.57
CA LEU A 47 -4.98 7.43 8.73
C LEU A 47 -3.70 8.17 9.15
N VAL A 48 -3.53 8.39 10.45
CA VAL A 48 -2.34 9.05 11.02
C VAL A 48 -1.10 8.17 10.83
N GLY A 49 -1.20 6.87 11.10
CA GLY A 49 -0.09 5.92 10.91
C GLY A 49 0.37 5.81 9.45
N LEU A 50 -0.58 5.73 8.51
CA LEU A 50 -0.28 5.72 7.07
C LEU A 50 0.33 7.05 6.61
N GLY A 51 -0.12 8.18 7.17
CA GLY A 51 0.41 9.50 6.86
C GLY A 51 1.88 9.68 7.25
N PHE A 52 2.32 9.12 8.38
CA PHE A 52 3.73 9.14 8.78
C PHE A 52 4.61 8.19 7.95
N TYR A 53 4.00 7.20 7.33
CA TYR A 53 4.70 6.12 6.68
C TYR A 53 4.83 6.29 5.16
N LEU A 54 3.82 6.87 4.50
CA LEU A 54 3.78 6.96 3.06
C LEU A 54 4.53 8.19 2.53
N PRO A 55 5.39 8.03 1.51
CA PRO A 55 6.03 9.16 0.86
C PRO A 55 4.99 10.03 0.13
N PHE A 56 5.28 11.33 0.03
CA PHE A 56 4.34 12.33 -0.47
C PHE A 56 3.77 12.01 -1.87
N ASN A 57 4.57 11.41 -2.75
CA ASN A 57 4.13 10.98 -4.08
C ASN A 57 3.01 9.91 -4.04
N ILE A 58 3.09 8.96 -3.10
CA ILE A 58 2.06 7.92 -2.92
C ILE A 58 0.79 8.53 -2.32
N VAL A 59 0.93 9.44 -1.36
CA VAL A 59 -0.22 10.14 -0.76
C VAL A 59 -0.94 11.01 -1.78
N LEU A 60 -0.19 11.74 -2.63
CA LEU A 60 -0.75 12.56 -3.70
C LEU A 60 -1.49 11.72 -4.74
N THR A 61 -0.86 10.65 -5.24
CA THR A 61 -1.47 9.78 -6.26
C THR A 61 -2.70 9.07 -5.72
N TYR A 62 -2.66 8.60 -4.47
CA TYR A 62 -3.83 8.06 -3.78
C TYR A 62 -4.95 9.10 -3.70
N SER A 63 -4.64 10.32 -3.24
CA SER A 63 -5.62 11.40 -3.11
C SER A 63 -6.27 11.77 -4.45
N LEU A 64 -5.48 11.80 -5.53
CA LEU A 64 -6.00 12.00 -6.89
C LEU A 64 -6.92 10.85 -7.33
N GLY A 65 -6.57 9.60 -7.01
CA GLY A 65 -7.43 8.45 -7.26
C GLY A 65 -8.77 8.53 -6.51
N THR A 66 -8.74 8.92 -5.22
CA THR A 66 -9.95 9.10 -4.41
C THR A 66 -10.80 10.26 -4.91
N LEU A 67 -10.17 11.37 -5.33
CA LEU A 67 -10.85 12.49 -5.96
C LEU A 67 -11.54 12.04 -7.26
N GLY A 68 -10.83 11.27 -8.09
CA GLY A 68 -11.38 10.67 -9.31
C GLY A 68 -12.58 9.78 -9.02
N ARG A 69 -12.51 8.96 -7.96
CA ARG A 69 -13.65 8.15 -7.50
C ARG A 69 -14.84 9.01 -7.11
N VAL A 70 -14.64 10.06 -6.30
CA VAL A 70 -15.71 10.98 -5.89
C VAL A 70 -16.34 11.69 -7.10
N VAL A 71 -15.53 12.07 -8.10
CA VAL A 71 -16.03 12.67 -9.34
C VAL A 71 -16.84 11.65 -10.15
N LEU A 72 -16.35 10.42 -10.30
CA LEU A 72 -17.07 9.36 -11.02
C LEU A 72 -18.38 8.98 -10.33
N ASP A 73 -18.39 8.91 -9.00
CA ASP A 73 -19.60 8.67 -8.21
C ASP A 73 -20.66 9.76 -8.47
N ARG A 74 -20.24 11.02 -8.61
CA ARG A 74 -21.16 12.12 -8.93
C ARG A 74 -21.64 12.14 -10.38
N VAL A 75 -20.80 11.74 -11.33
CA VAL A 75 -21.14 11.85 -12.77
C VAL A 75 -21.88 10.61 -13.28
N LYS A 76 -21.47 9.42 -12.86
CA LYS A 76 -21.97 8.13 -13.38
C LYS A 76 -22.73 7.29 -12.35
N GLY A 77 -22.76 7.76 -11.09
CA GLY A 77 -23.42 7.06 -9.98
C GLY A 77 -22.54 5.99 -9.35
N HIS A 78 -22.79 5.71 -8.08
CA HIS A 78 -22.01 4.75 -7.27
C HIS A 78 -21.93 3.35 -7.89
N ARG A 79 -23.02 2.86 -8.50
CA ARG A 79 -23.07 1.52 -9.11
C ARG A 79 -22.07 1.37 -10.26
N PHE A 80 -21.88 2.42 -11.07
CA PHE A 80 -20.87 2.39 -12.13
C PHE A 80 -19.45 2.33 -11.56
N SER A 81 -19.16 3.12 -10.53
CA SER A 81 -17.84 3.11 -9.90
C SER A 81 -17.53 1.76 -9.25
N GLU A 82 -18.51 1.12 -8.62
CA GLU A 82 -18.34 -0.18 -7.97
C GLU A 82 -18.23 -1.34 -8.96
N ASP A 83 -19.15 -1.41 -9.94
CA ASP A 83 -19.23 -2.54 -10.86
C ASP A 83 -18.18 -2.48 -11.99
N ILE A 84 -17.69 -1.28 -12.33
CA ILE A 84 -16.79 -1.07 -13.48
C ILE A 84 -15.52 -0.33 -13.05
N GLY A 85 -15.65 0.78 -12.33
CA GLY A 85 -14.50 1.60 -11.93
C GLY A 85 -13.46 0.84 -11.10
N ILE A 86 -13.91 0.15 -10.05
CA ILE A 86 -13.04 -0.63 -9.15
C ILE A 86 -12.40 -1.82 -9.90
N PRO A 87 -13.14 -2.68 -10.62
CA PRO A 87 -12.53 -3.79 -11.36
C PRO A 87 -11.53 -3.35 -12.43
N VAL A 88 -11.80 -2.25 -13.14
CA VAL A 88 -10.85 -1.72 -14.15
C VAL A 88 -9.56 -1.25 -13.48
N ALA A 89 -9.66 -0.47 -12.40
CA ALA A 89 -8.48 -0.02 -11.66
C ALA A 89 -7.69 -1.21 -11.08
N ALA A 90 -8.37 -2.20 -10.50
CA ALA A 90 -7.76 -3.42 -10.01
C ALA A 90 -7.05 -4.21 -11.12
N GLY A 91 -7.69 -4.33 -12.29
CA GLY A 91 -7.11 -4.97 -13.47
C GLY A 91 -5.84 -4.27 -13.96
N LEU A 92 -5.80 -2.92 -13.93
CA LEU A 92 -4.60 -2.15 -14.27
C LEU A 92 -3.46 -2.38 -13.27
N ILE A 93 -3.75 -2.39 -11.96
CA ILE A 93 -2.76 -2.65 -10.91
C ILE A 93 -2.18 -4.06 -11.05
N VAL A 94 -3.05 -5.07 -11.21
CA VAL A 94 -2.63 -6.46 -11.39
C VAL A 94 -1.87 -6.63 -12.70
N GLY A 95 -2.30 -5.98 -13.78
CA GLY A 95 -1.65 -6.01 -15.08
C GLY A 95 -0.21 -5.49 -15.02
N GLU A 96 0.03 -4.35 -14.36
CA GLU A 96 1.38 -3.81 -14.15
C GLU A 96 2.26 -4.82 -13.39
N ALA A 97 1.73 -5.39 -12.31
CA ALA A 97 2.45 -6.38 -11.51
C ALA A 97 2.84 -7.62 -12.33
N LEU A 98 1.92 -8.15 -13.15
CA LEU A 98 2.17 -9.31 -14.01
C LEU A 98 3.25 -9.02 -15.07
N VAL A 99 3.24 -7.84 -15.69
CA VAL A 99 4.29 -7.43 -16.65
C VAL A 99 5.65 -7.35 -15.96
N GLY A 100 5.70 -6.82 -14.73
CA GLY A 100 6.92 -6.77 -13.92
C GLY A 100 7.51 -8.16 -13.63
N VAL A 101 6.64 -9.12 -13.24
CA VAL A 101 7.05 -10.51 -13.00
C VAL A 101 7.54 -11.17 -14.29
N GLY A 102 6.85 -10.98 -15.41
CA GLY A 102 7.27 -11.51 -16.71
C GLY A 102 8.66 -11.02 -17.13
N PHE A 103 8.94 -9.73 -16.94
CA PHE A 103 10.25 -9.15 -17.22
C PHE A 103 11.35 -9.72 -16.30
N ALA A 104 11.06 -9.89 -15.01
CA ALA A 104 11.99 -10.50 -14.05
C ALA A 104 12.34 -11.95 -14.45
N MET A 105 11.35 -12.74 -14.89
CA MET A 105 11.57 -14.12 -15.37
C MET A 105 12.51 -14.15 -16.58
N VAL A 106 12.30 -13.30 -17.58
CA VAL A 106 13.17 -13.22 -18.77
C VAL A 106 14.60 -12.84 -18.36
N LYS A 107 14.76 -11.89 -17.43
CA LYS A 107 16.08 -11.47 -16.92
C LYS A 107 16.80 -12.60 -16.18
N VAL A 108 16.09 -13.38 -15.38
CA VAL A 108 16.66 -14.54 -14.67
C VAL A 108 17.14 -15.60 -15.66
N ILE A 109 16.34 -15.93 -16.68
CA ILE A 109 16.71 -16.91 -17.71
C ILE A 109 17.93 -16.44 -18.51
N GLN A 110 17.95 -15.17 -18.93
CA GLN A 110 19.10 -14.59 -19.63
C GLN A 110 20.37 -14.59 -18.76
N GLY A 111 20.26 -14.28 -17.47
CA GLY A 111 21.37 -14.35 -16.52
C GLY A 111 21.87 -15.77 -16.28
N ALA A 112 20.98 -16.77 -16.30
CA ALA A 112 21.33 -18.18 -16.16
C ALA A 112 21.96 -18.79 -17.42
N MET A 113 21.68 -18.24 -18.60
CA MET A 113 22.25 -18.69 -19.89
C MET A 113 23.52 -17.93 -20.30
N GLY A 114 23.79 -16.76 -19.69
CA GLY A 114 24.90 -15.88 -20.01
C GLY A 114 26.09 -15.93 -19.04
N GLY A 115 26.09 -16.88 -18.10
CA GLY A 115 27.24 -17.25 -17.25
C GLY A 115 27.70 -18.65 -17.59
#